data_AF-A0A9Q0BB79-F1
#
_entry.id   AF-A0A9Q0BB79-F1
#
_cell.length_a   1.000
_cell.length_b   1.000
_cell.length_c   1.000
_cell.angle_alpha   90.00
_cell.angle_beta   90.00
_cell.angle_gamma   90.00
#
_symmetry.space_group_name_H-M   'P 1'
#
loop_
_entity.id
_entity.type
_entity.pdbx_description
1 polymer ?
#
loop_
_entity_poly.entity_id
_entity_poly.type
_entity_poly.pdbx_seq_one_letter_code
_entity_poly.pdbx_strand_id
1 'polypeptide(L)'
;MRKYLAPSPSCHRRAIRIPSRDLNRFIDAWIYYPPYRDPNVPSPVVVNWHGSGFVIDNLGIDHAFCERIAREARVVVLDADCRKAPEHPFPHGGR
;
A
#
# COMPACT_ATOMS: atom_id res chain seq x y z
N MET A 1 1.49 -10.17 -18.84
CA MET A 1 0.25 -10.03 -18.04
C MET A 1 0.64 -9.88 -16.57
N ARG A 2 0.40 -8.72 -15.94
CA ARG A 2 0.85 -8.44 -14.56
C ARG A 2 0.05 -9.32 -13.57
N LYS A 3 0.66 -10.37 -13.03
CA LYS A 3 0.02 -11.39 -12.17
C LYS A 3 -0.63 -10.81 -10.89
N TYR A 4 -0.24 -9.61 -10.48
CA TYR A 4 -0.69 -8.94 -9.26
C TYR A 4 -2.08 -8.30 -9.33
N LEU A 5 -2.71 -8.26 -10.51
CA LEU A 5 -4.07 -7.71 -10.69
C LEU A 5 -5.18 -8.73 -10.42
N ALA A 6 -4.86 -10.01 -10.20
CA ALA A 6 -5.87 -11.02 -9.86
C ALA A 6 -6.56 -10.66 -8.52
N PRO A 7 -7.90 -10.78 -8.41
CA PRO A 7 -8.61 -10.57 -7.15
C PRO A 7 -8.05 -11.48 -6.04
N SER A 8 -7.90 -10.94 -4.83
CA SER A 8 -7.52 -11.76 -3.68
C SER A 8 -8.69 -12.68 -3.32
N PRO A 9 -8.45 -13.99 -3.12
CA PRO A 9 -9.49 -14.91 -2.68
C PRO A 9 -9.85 -14.75 -1.19
N SER A 10 -9.02 -14.03 -0.43
CA SER A 10 -9.10 -14.03 1.05
C SER A 10 -9.26 -12.66 1.69
N CYS A 11 -9.09 -11.57 0.95
CA CYS A 11 -9.25 -10.20 1.44
C CYS A 11 -9.88 -9.31 0.37
N HIS A 12 -10.52 -8.23 0.80
CA HIS A 12 -10.83 -7.15 -0.12
C HIS A 12 -9.55 -6.35 -0.37
N ARG A 13 -9.31 -6.02 -1.63
CA ARG A 13 -8.20 -5.18 -2.07
C ARG A 13 -8.73 -4.02 -2.89
N ARG A 14 -8.34 -2.80 -2.52
CA ARG A 14 -8.79 -1.56 -3.19
C ARG A 14 -7.61 -0.64 -3.49
N ALA A 15 -7.51 -0.18 -4.73
CA ALA A 15 -6.55 0.86 -5.11
C ALA A 15 -7.04 2.21 -4.60
N ILE A 16 -6.11 3.00 -4.06
CA ILE A 16 -6.36 4.38 -3.63
C ILE A 16 -5.24 5.29 -4.10
N ARG A 17 -5.51 6.59 -4.07
CA ARG A 17 -4.54 7.66 -4.25
C ARG A 17 -4.51 8.56 -3.03
N ILE A 18 -3.34 8.71 -2.43
CA ILE A 18 -3.13 9.56 -1.26
C ILE A 18 -2.52 10.87 -1.73
N PRO A 19 -3.12 12.04 -1.42
CA PRO A 19 -2.49 13.32 -1.71
C PRO A 19 -1.16 13.41 -0.96
N SER A 20 -0.10 13.78 -1.66
CA SER A 20 1.21 13.99 -1.05
C SER A 20 1.36 15.44 -0.57
N ARG A 21 2.51 15.76 0.04
CA ARG A 21 2.85 17.13 0.46
C ARG A 21 3.07 18.07 -0.72
N ASP A 22 3.44 17.54 -1.88
CA ASP A 22 3.66 18.32 -3.10
C ASP A 22 2.34 18.52 -3.84
N LEU A 23 2.10 19.74 -4.32
CA LEU A 23 0.88 20.10 -5.04
C LEU A 23 0.70 19.20 -6.28
N ASN A 24 -0.52 18.69 -6.49
CA ASN A 24 -0.90 17.82 -7.60
C ASN A 24 -0.14 16.48 -7.70
N ARG A 25 0.59 16.08 -6.65
CA ARG A 25 1.26 14.78 -6.59
C ARG A 25 0.49 13.82 -5.67
N PHE A 26 0.27 12.61 -6.17
CA PHE A 26 -0.40 11.53 -5.44
C PHE A 26 0.54 10.35 -5.24
N ILE A 27 0.32 9.62 -4.15
CA ILE A 27 0.95 8.33 -3.87
C ILE A 27 -0.09 7.25 -4.16
N ASP A 28 0.20 6.39 -5.12
CA ASP A 28 -0.62 5.20 -5.35
C ASP A 28 -0.40 4.20 -4.22
N ALA A 29 -1.50 3.61 -3.73
CA ALA A 29 -1.46 2.63 -2.66
C ALA A 29 -2.58 1.59 -2.81
N TRP A 30 -2.39 0.44 -2.17
CA TRP A 30 -3.42 -0.58 -2.00
C TRP A 30 -3.88 -0.63 -0.54
N ILE A 31 -5.18 -0.72 -0.34
CA ILE A 31 -5.77 -1.09 0.95
C ILE A 31 -6.20 -2.55 0.90
N TYR A 32 -5.76 -3.31 1.88
CA TYR A 32 -6.23 -4.67 2.17
C TYR A 32 -7.03 -4.64 3.46
N TYR A 33 -8.19 -5.30 3.47
CA TYR A 33 -8.97 -5.49 4.69
C TYR A 33 -9.69 -6.83 4.68
N PRO A 34 -9.85 -7.46 5.86
CA PRO A 34 -10.54 -8.74 5.96
C PRO A 34 -12.03 -8.59 5.57
N PRO A 35 -12.65 -9.63 4.98
CA PRO A 35 -14.04 -9.56 4.51
C PRO A 35 -15.06 -9.42 5.65
N TYR A 36 -14.67 -9.78 6.87
CA TYR A 36 -15.51 -9.71 8.07
C TYR A 36 -15.31 -8.40 8.85
N ARG A 37 -14.67 -7.38 8.26
CA ARG A 37 -14.51 -6.06 8.89
C ARG A 37 -15.87 -5.35 8.99
N ASP A 38 -16.20 -4.86 10.18
CA ASP A 38 -17.30 -3.89 10.33
C ASP A 38 -16.82 -2.48 9.90
N PRO A 39 -17.45 -1.86 8.87
CA PRO A 39 -17.06 -0.54 8.43
C PRO A 39 -17.28 0.57 9.46
N ASN A 40 -18.18 0.37 10.44
CA ASN A 40 -18.55 1.35 11.45
C ASN A 40 -17.63 1.34 12.68
N VAL A 41 -16.76 0.34 12.79
CA VAL A 41 -15.81 0.21 13.89
C VAL A 41 -14.41 0.60 13.39
N PRO A 42 -13.70 1.51 14.10
CA PRO A 42 -12.31 1.81 13.79
C PRO A 42 -11.46 0.55 13.81
N SER A 43 -10.66 0.36 12.76
CA SER A 43 -9.74 -0.78 12.66
C SER A 43 -8.30 -0.29 12.83
N PRO A 44 -7.43 -1.06 13.51
CA PRO A 44 -6.00 -0.81 13.47
C PRO A 44 -5.49 -0.89 12.03
N VAL A 45 -4.49 -0.04 11.72
CA VAL A 45 -3.89 0.06 10.39
C VAL A 45 -2.40 -0.27 10.48
N VAL A 46 -1.95 -1.19 9.64
CA VAL A 46 -0.53 -1.43 9.37
C VAL A 46 -0.16 -0.74 8.06
N VAL A 47 0.87 0.09 8.08
CA VAL A 47 1.39 0.74 6.87
C VAL A 47 2.61 -0.05 6.39
N ASN A 48 2.47 -0.70 5.24
CA ASN A 48 3.56 -1.39 4.55
C ASN A 48 4.19 -0.42 3.55
N TRP A 49 5.51 -0.25 3.65
CA TRP A 49 6.32 0.44 2.65
C TRP A 49 7.16 -0.63 1.96
N HIS A 50 6.79 -0.99 0.72
CA HIS A 50 7.46 -2.09 0.04
C HIS A 50 8.95 -1.80 -0.19
N GLY A 51 9.80 -2.75 0.19
CA GLY A 51 11.25 -2.61 0.27
C GLY A 51 11.94 -2.71 -1.09
N SER A 52 11.57 -1.90 -2.08
CA SER A 52 12.16 -1.93 -3.43
C SER A 52 13.46 -1.12 -3.57
N GLY A 53 14.11 -0.83 -2.43
CA GLY A 53 15.37 -0.07 -2.38
C GLY A 53 15.24 1.40 -2.82
N PHE A 54 14.03 1.95 -2.84
CA PHE A 54 13.73 3.28 -3.40
C PHE A 54 14.07 3.42 -4.88
N VAL A 55 14.18 2.33 -5.66
CA VAL A 55 14.60 2.43 -7.08
C VAL A 55 13.69 1.61 -8.00
N ILE A 56 13.13 0.50 -7.51
CA ILE A 56 12.34 -0.41 -8.35
C ILE A 56 10.84 -0.12 -8.17
N ASP A 57 10.13 0.07 -9.29
CA ASP A 57 8.67 0.20 -9.30
C ASP A 57 8.00 -1.16 -9.10
N ASN A 58 7.43 -1.37 -7.91
CA ASN A 58 7.07 -2.69 -7.45
C ASN A 58 5.81 -2.75 -6.57
N LEU A 59 4.92 -1.77 -6.74
CA LEU A 59 3.64 -1.75 -6.03
C LEU A 59 2.84 -3.02 -6.40
N GLY A 60 2.58 -3.86 -5.38
CA GLY A 60 1.83 -5.11 -5.53
C GLY A 60 2.66 -6.40 -5.50
N ILE A 61 4.00 -6.36 -5.41
CA ILE A 61 4.78 -7.58 -5.17
C ILE A 61 4.54 -8.17 -3.78
N ASP A 62 4.36 -7.31 -2.79
CA ASP A 62 4.12 -7.73 -1.40
C ASP A 62 2.65 -8.13 -1.14
N HIS A 63 1.81 -8.26 -2.17
CA HIS A 63 0.37 -8.48 -2.00
C HIS A 63 0.05 -9.72 -1.15
N ALA A 64 0.75 -10.84 -1.36
CA ALA A 64 0.53 -12.06 -0.58
C ALA A 64 0.88 -11.86 0.91
N PHE A 65 1.90 -11.05 1.19
CA PHE A 65 2.27 -10.67 2.54
C PHE A 65 1.22 -9.75 3.16
N CYS A 66 0.81 -8.68 2.46
CA CYS A 66 -0.22 -7.76 2.93
C CYS A 66 -1.56 -8.44 3.20
N GLU A 67 -1.97 -9.37 2.32
CA GLU A 67 -3.18 -10.19 2.51
C GLU A 67 -3.09 -11.08 3.75
N ARG A 68 -1.94 -11.73 3.96
CA ARG A 68 -1.72 -12.56 5.15
C ARG A 68 -1.80 -11.73 6.42
N ILE A 69 -1.15 -10.56 6.46
CA ILE A 69 -1.18 -9.67 7.63
C ILE A 69 -2.60 -9.16 7.90
N ALA A 70 -3.32 -8.69 6.87
CA ALA A 70 -4.69 -8.19 7.02
C ALA A 70 -5.62 -9.25 7.63
N ARG A 71 -5.47 -10.51 7.20
CA ARG A 71 -6.28 -11.63 7.69
C ARG A 71 -5.89 -12.10 9.08
N GLU A 72 -4.60 -12.36 9.32
CA GLU A 72 -4.15 -13.01 10.56
C GLU A 72 -4.16 -12.05 11.74
N ALA A 73 -3.75 -10.80 11.52
CA ALA A 73 -3.76 -9.77 12.56
C ALA A 73 -5.13 -9.05 12.65
N ARG A 74 -6.08 -9.35 11.76
CA ARG A 74 -7.41 -8.70 11.68
C ARG A 74 -7.32 -7.18 11.57
N VAL A 75 -6.38 -6.71 10.75
CA VAL A 75 -6.07 -5.29 10.57
C VAL A 75 -6.34 -4.84 9.14
N VAL A 76 -6.41 -3.54 8.94
CA VAL A 76 -6.30 -2.94 7.61
C VAL A 76 -4.82 -2.81 7.28
N VAL A 77 -4.41 -3.20 6.07
CA VAL A 77 -3.04 -2.97 5.58
C VAL A 77 -3.08 -1.94 4.47
N LEU A 78 -2.33 -0.86 4.65
CA LEU A 78 -2.06 0.14 3.62
C LEU A 78 -0.67 -0.13 3.02
N ASP A 79 -0.64 -0.65 1.80
CA ASP A 79 0.59 -0.88 1.04
C ASP A 79 0.82 0.29 0.10
N ALA A 80 1.74 1.19 0.48
CA ALA A 80 1.94 2.46 -0.21
C ALA A 80 3.26 2.47 -0.99
N ASP A 81 3.22 3.05 -2.19
CA ASP A 81 4.43 3.25 -2.99
C ASP A 81 5.26 4.42 -2.45
N CYS A 82 6.54 4.15 -2.23
CA CYS A 82 7.48 5.15 -1.76
C CYS A 82 8.05 5.95 -2.94
N ARG A 83 8.44 7.21 -2.68
CA ARG A 83 9.31 7.99 -3.59
C ARG A 83 10.51 7.15 -4.03
N LYS A 84 10.77 7.11 -5.34
CA LYS A 84 11.92 6.42 -5.96
C LYS A 84 12.99 7.44 -6.35
N ALA A 85 14.25 7.10 -6.13
CA ALA A 85 15.42 7.72 -6.69
C ALA A 85 15.70 7.12 -8.09
N PRO A 86 16.30 7.89 -9.02
CA PRO A 86 16.90 9.21 -8.86
C PRO A 86 15.92 10.39 -8.95
N GLU A 87 14.64 10.16 -9.22
CA GLU A 87 13.63 11.22 -9.39
C GLU A 87 13.38 11.95 -8.06
N HIS A 88 13.61 11.29 -6.91
CA HIS A 88 13.45 11.84 -5.57
C HIS A 88 14.56 11.37 -4.58
N PRO A 89 15.79 11.92 -4.66
CA PRO A 89 16.90 11.59 -3.75
C PRO A 89 16.59 11.88 -2.27
N PHE A 90 17.15 11.07 -1.36
CA PHE A 90 17.04 11.30 0.07
C PHE A 90 17.94 12.47 0.54
N PRO A 91 17.54 13.28 1.54
CA PRO A 91 16.20 13.43 2.10
C PRO A 91 15.42 14.50 1.32
N HIS A 92 14.33 14.13 0.63
CA HIS A 92 13.36 15.13 0.15
C HIS A 92 12.54 15.67 1.34
N GLY A 93 13.22 16.35 2.24
CA GLY A 93 12.74 17.44 3.07
C GLY A 93 13.34 18.72 2.49
N GLY A 94 12.70 19.26 1.45
CA GLY A 94 13.18 20.44 0.74
C GLY A 94 12.10 21.50 0.62
N ARG A 95 12.06 22.37 1.63
CA ARG A 95 11.23 23.58 1.85
C ARG A 95 9.75 23.36 2.13
#